data_AF-A0A1G9VS30-F1
#
_entry.id   AF-A0A1G9VS30-F1
#
_cell.length_a   1.000
_cell.length_b   1.000
_cell.length_c   1.000
_cell.angle_alpha   90.00
_cell.angle_beta   90.00
_cell.angle_gamma   90.00
#
_symmetry.space_group_name_H-M   'P 1'
#
loop_
_entity.id
_entity.type
_entity.pdbx_description
1 polymer ?
#
loop_
_entity_poly.entity_id
_entity_poly.type
_entity_poly.pdbx_seq_one_letter_code
_entity_poly.pdbx_strand_id
1 'polypeptide(L)'
;MRTRAEAFRADTLARLRGLTPVRLVGDLLVMVGVLVLDLWPGPWAETKASGWTLVAYFAVYVVMLPLRHLLPATAMIAGAAIPFFGPAMMVVLSYTAGRRIESWVKAVVSTTITFVVVVLLWDWDKRPLDIEPVYGMLILVTIFGVGVALPFLVGRYLAQREALVQAMQDREGRMRVEHRMLSRQVRLRERSRIAQDMHDSLGHRLSLISVHAGALALDPSLGDKQREAIGVLRSAALTGMGELRAIIGVLRAEDGPDDDPATRTAESIDSLVSDARKAGVLVSLVRGGQAHPLPSRVSHAAYRVAQEGLTNAAKHAPGAAVQVTVKYEPDALVVEVRNNPSRNGSPVQAPGVGLIGLTERVRVAGGILHVGALPSGGFRIAAVLPYEETPLPDEPEDEQDETESPRGIRKWAGVGSIAGASVVLTIIIGGFTYLGSQPVTDVVSQESLDRIEVGQAEADVRALLPAGDEPLVADGERKSQASPEPPGARCVYHITDEQSYLAKGTRVVRFCFRDGKLVEKKIHVQRTGQ
;
A
#
# COMPACT_ATOMS: atom_id res chain seq x y z
N MET A 1 28.80 -11.94 6.61
CA MET A 1 28.89 -11.32 5.26
C MET A 1 28.16 -12.12 4.18
N ARG A 2 28.24 -13.46 4.12
CA ARG A 2 27.48 -14.30 3.14
C ARG A 2 25.96 -14.06 3.15
N THR A 3 25.35 -13.91 4.32
CA THR A 3 23.89 -13.66 4.47
C THR A 3 23.40 -12.33 3.88
N ARG A 4 24.21 -11.27 3.91
CA ARG A 4 23.85 -9.97 3.29
C ARG A 4 23.95 -10.01 1.77
N ALA A 5 24.92 -10.74 1.23
CA ALA A 5 25.10 -10.89 -0.21
C ALA A 5 23.98 -11.75 -0.84
N GLU A 6 23.56 -12.81 -0.15
CA GLU A 6 22.44 -13.65 -0.57
C GLU A 6 21.09 -12.92 -0.49
N ALA A 7 20.83 -12.17 0.59
CA ALA A 7 19.64 -11.33 0.71
C ALA A 7 19.60 -10.22 -0.36
N PHE A 8 20.74 -9.58 -0.64
CA PHE A 8 20.86 -8.62 -1.73
C PHE A 8 20.55 -9.28 -3.08
N ARG A 9 21.12 -10.46 -3.36
CA ARG A 9 20.92 -11.18 -4.63
C ARG A 9 19.46 -11.64 -4.82
N ALA A 10 18.81 -12.09 -3.76
CA ALA A 10 17.40 -12.47 -3.78
C ALA A 10 16.46 -11.26 -4.03
N ASP A 11 16.71 -10.12 -3.38
CA ASP A 11 15.97 -8.86 -3.63
C ASP A 11 16.21 -8.35 -5.06
N THR A 12 17.45 -8.46 -5.55
CA THR A 12 17.81 -8.10 -6.94
C THR A 12 17.06 -8.96 -7.96
N LEU A 13 16.98 -10.27 -7.74
CA LEU A 13 16.28 -11.22 -8.61
C LEU A 13 14.75 -11.04 -8.56
N ALA A 14 14.18 -10.74 -7.39
CA ALA A 14 12.75 -10.43 -7.26
C ALA A 14 12.38 -9.15 -8.03
N ARG A 15 13.23 -8.12 -7.97
CA ARG A 15 13.05 -6.86 -8.73
C ARG A 15 13.18 -7.06 -10.24
N LEU A 16 14.08 -7.94 -10.68
CA LEU A 16 14.24 -8.31 -12.09
C LEU A 16 13.04 -9.09 -12.63
N ARG A 17 12.44 -10.00 -11.84
CA ARG A 17 11.24 -10.76 -12.23
C ARG A 17 9.96 -9.90 -12.37
N GLY A 18 9.95 -8.70 -11.79
CA GLY A 18 8.86 -7.72 -11.92
C GLY A 18 8.93 -6.79 -13.14
N LEU A 19 9.86 -7.02 -14.08
CA LEU A 19 9.96 -6.29 -15.35
C LEU A 19 8.89 -6.80 -16.32
N THR A 20 7.72 -6.16 -16.32
CA THR A 20 6.70 -6.39 -17.34
C THR A 20 7.14 -5.78 -18.68
N PRO A 21 6.71 -6.33 -19.83
CA PRO A 21 7.04 -5.78 -21.15
C PRO A 21 6.64 -4.29 -21.30
N VAL A 22 5.59 -3.87 -20.61
CA VAL A 22 5.14 -2.46 -20.55
C VAL A 22 6.19 -1.55 -19.88
N ARG A 23 6.88 -2.02 -18.84
CA ARG A 23 7.96 -1.26 -18.19
C ARG A 23 9.19 -1.14 -19.10
N LEU A 24 9.53 -2.19 -19.82
CA LEU A 24 10.63 -2.20 -20.79
C LEU A 24 10.39 -1.19 -21.93
N VAL A 25 9.17 -1.12 -22.46
CA VAL A 25 8.79 -0.13 -23.47
C VAL A 25 8.86 1.29 -22.90
N GLY A 26 8.38 1.49 -21.67
CA GLY A 26 8.49 2.78 -20.97
C GLY A 26 9.94 3.22 -20.76
N ASP A 27 10.81 2.31 -20.34
CA ASP A 27 12.24 2.58 -20.14
C ASP A 27 12.95 2.90 -21.46
N LEU A 28 12.59 2.23 -22.56
CA LEU A 28 13.10 2.52 -23.90
C LEU A 28 12.67 3.93 -24.36
N LEU A 29 11.41 4.31 -24.15
CA LEU A 29 10.91 5.65 -24.50
C LEU A 29 11.62 6.74 -23.68
N VAL A 30 11.83 6.50 -22.39
CA VAL A 30 12.60 7.42 -21.53
C VAL A 30 14.05 7.51 -22.00
N MET A 31 14.67 6.39 -22.38
CA MET A 31 16.03 6.37 -22.93
C MET A 31 16.15 7.21 -24.19
N VAL A 32 15.25 7.00 -25.16
CA VAL A 32 15.24 7.76 -26.42
C VAL A 32 15.00 9.25 -26.14
N GLY A 33 14.04 9.59 -25.27
CA GLY A 33 13.77 10.98 -24.91
C GLY A 33 14.97 11.68 -24.23
N VAL A 34 15.64 10.99 -23.31
CA VAL A 34 16.85 11.52 -22.64
C VAL A 34 18.01 11.67 -23.61
N LEU A 35 18.23 10.70 -24.50
CA LEU A 35 19.24 10.81 -25.55
C LEU A 35 18.94 11.98 -26.50
N VAL A 36 17.69 12.18 -26.88
CA VAL A 36 17.33 13.36 -27.69
C VAL A 36 17.60 14.64 -26.91
N LEU A 37 17.18 14.75 -25.65
CA LEU A 37 17.37 15.98 -24.87
C LEU A 37 18.84 16.32 -24.58
N ASP A 38 19.65 15.31 -24.23
CA ASP A 38 21.04 15.52 -23.82
C ASP A 38 22.01 15.57 -25.00
N LEU A 39 21.69 14.87 -26.10
CA LEU A 39 22.56 14.72 -27.25
C LEU A 39 22.15 15.59 -28.43
N TRP A 40 20.96 16.22 -28.41
CA TRP A 40 20.56 17.20 -29.42
C TRP A 40 21.38 18.47 -29.22
N PRO A 41 22.35 18.76 -30.11
CA PRO A 41 23.01 20.04 -30.08
C PRO A 41 21.94 21.04 -30.50
N GLY A 42 21.43 21.84 -29.57
CA GLY A 42 20.60 22.98 -29.93
C GLY A 42 21.31 23.85 -30.98
N PRO A 43 20.62 24.80 -31.63
CA PRO A 43 21.19 25.66 -32.68
C PRO A 43 22.41 26.50 -32.25
N TRP A 44 22.85 26.39 -31.00
CA TRP A 44 23.92 27.15 -30.35
C TRP A 44 25.16 26.31 -29.97
N ALA A 45 25.20 25.01 -30.33
CA ALA A 45 26.34 24.16 -29.99
C ALA A 45 27.52 24.37 -30.94
N GLU A 46 28.53 25.14 -30.50
CA GLU A 46 29.74 25.41 -31.27
C GLU A 46 30.72 24.22 -31.35
N THR A 47 30.54 23.20 -30.51
CA THR A 47 31.45 22.04 -30.41
C THR A 47 30.84 20.79 -31.05
N LYS A 48 31.46 20.31 -32.13
CA LYS A 48 31.16 19.01 -32.72
C LYS A 48 31.78 17.91 -31.86
N ALA A 49 30.96 17.25 -31.02
CA ALA A 49 31.40 16.07 -30.29
C ALA A 49 31.91 14.99 -31.27
N SER A 50 33.03 14.34 -30.95
CA SER A 50 33.55 13.24 -31.77
C SER A 50 32.56 12.06 -31.79
N GLY A 51 32.54 11.28 -32.88
CA GLY A 51 31.68 10.08 -32.97
C GLY A 51 31.89 9.10 -31.81
N TRP A 52 33.13 8.96 -31.33
CA TRP A 52 33.47 8.09 -30.21
C TRP A 52 32.95 8.58 -28.86
N THR A 53 32.92 9.90 -28.63
CA THR A 53 32.33 10.47 -27.41
C THR A 53 30.82 10.21 -27.35
N LEU A 54 30.11 10.29 -28.49
CA LEU A 54 28.68 9.98 -28.58
C LEU A 54 28.40 8.49 -28.26
N VAL A 55 29.23 7.58 -28.78
CA VAL A 55 29.12 6.14 -28.48
C VAL A 55 29.36 5.86 -26.99
N ALA A 56 30.35 6.53 -26.37
CA ALA A 56 30.62 6.39 -24.95
C ALA A 56 29.43 6.86 -24.09
N TYR A 57 28.79 8.00 -24.41
CA TYR A 57 27.58 8.46 -23.71
C TYR A 57 26.43 7.46 -23.84
N PHE A 58 26.20 6.96 -25.04
CA PHE A 58 25.15 5.96 -25.27
C PHE A 58 25.38 4.70 -24.43
N ALA A 59 26.61 4.18 -24.39
CA ALA A 59 26.96 3.02 -23.59
C ALA A 59 26.71 3.27 -22.09
N VAL A 60 27.11 4.43 -21.58
CA VAL A 60 26.85 4.83 -20.18
C VAL A 60 25.36 4.87 -19.89
N TYR A 61 24.54 5.45 -20.78
CA TYR A 61 23.10 5.58 -20.58
C TYR A 61 22.41 4.21 -20.58
N VAL A 62 22.80 3.32 -21.49
CA VAL A 62 22.31 1.93 -21.55
C VAL A 62 22.64 1.16 -20.27
N VAL A 63 23.78 1.43 -19.62
CA VAL A 63 24.15 0.79 -18.35
C VAL A 63 23.45 1.44 -17.15
N MET A 64 23.34 2.76 -17.12
CA MET A 64 22.78 3.50 -15.97
C MET A 64 21.26 3.32 -15.82
N LEU A 65 20.53 3.19 -16.93
CA LEU A 65 19.08 3.00 -16.91
C LEU A 65 18.59 1.75 -16.17
N PRO A 66 19.13 0.54 -16.41
CA PRO A 66 18.77 -0.61 -15.58
C PRO A 66 19.35 -0.48 -14.16
N LEU A 67 20.54 0.11 -14.01
CA LEU A 67 21.19 0.27 -12.71
C LEU A 67 20.37 1.17 -11.77
N ARG A 68 19.67 2.19 -12.28
CA ARG A 68 18.80 3.09 -11.49
C ARG A 68 17.69 2.35 -10.75
N HIS A 69 17.28 1.19 -11.26
CA HIS A 69 16.24 0.37 -10.66
C HIS A 69 16.80 -0.54 -9.56
N LEU A 70 18.02 -1.03 -9.72
CA LEU A 70 18.67 -1.94 -8.77
C LEU A 70 19.31 -1.16 -7.62
N LEU A 71 20.03 -0.09 -7.94
CA LEU A 71 20.83 0.71 -7.02
C LEU A 71 20.60 2.22 -7.28
N PRO A 72 19.43 2.76 -6.90
CA PRO A 72 19.05 4.14 -7.21
C PRO A 72 20.03 5.19 -6.68
N ALA A 73 20.50 5.03 -5.44
CA ALA A 73 21.44 5.98 -4.83
C ALA A 73 22.81 5.98 -5.52
N THR A 74 23.34 4.79 -5.86
CA THR A 74 24.65 4.71 -6.51
C THR A 74 24.57 5.18 -7.96
N ALA A 75 23.47 4.90 -8.66
CA ALA A 75 23.27 5.38 -10.03
C ALA A 75 23.23 6.92 -10.06
N MET A 76 22.52 7.56 -9.12
CA MET A 76 22.48 9.01 -8.98
C MET A 76 23.86 9.62 -8.69
N ILE A 77 24.59 9.06 -7.72
CA ILE A 77 25.95 9.54 -7.36
C ILE A 77 26.93 9.32 -8.51
N ALA A 78 26.88 8.15 -9.17
CA ALA A 78 27.75 7.83 -10.30
C ALA A 78 27.44 8.73 -11.52
N GLY A 79 26.17 9.03 -11.77
CA GLY A 79 25.77 9.99 -12.82
C GLY A 79 26.38 11.37 -12.59
N ALA A 80 26.33 11.86 -11.35
CA ALA A 80 26.97 13.13 -10.99
C ALA A 80 28.51 13.11 -11.08
N ALA A 81 29.12 11.92 -11.00
CA ALA A 81 30.56 11.75 -11.09
C ALA A 81 31.09 11.73 -12.53
N ILE A 82 30.20 11.60 -13.53
CA ILE A 82 30.59 11.52 -14.93
C ILE A 82 30.65 12.95 -15.51
N PRO A 83 31.84 13.42 -15.95
CA PRO A 83 31.95 14.72 -16.58
C PRO A 83 31.08 14.80 -17.83
N PHE A 84 30.40 15.94 -18.06
CA PHE A 84 29.51 16.18 -19.21
C PHE A 84 28.31 15.21 -19.30
N PHE A 85 27.92 14.61 -18.18
CA PHE A 85 26.66 13.87 -18.10
C PHE A 85 25.48 14.81 -18.31
N GLY A 86 24.55 14.43 -19.19
CA GLY A 86 23.51 15.34 -19.61
C GLY A 86 22.45 15.62 -18.52
N PRO A 87 21.89 16.85 -18.49
CA PRO A 87 20.96 17.26 -17.44
C PRO A 87 19.68 16.42 -17.41
N ALA A 88 19.19 15.93 -18.55
CA ALA A 88 17.98 15.11 -18.60
C ALA A 88 18.19 13.75 -17.92
N MET A 89 19.33 13.10 -18.13
CA MET A 89 19.63 11.86 -17.42
C MET A 89 19.76 12.08 -15.91
N MET A 90 20.38 13.19 -15.46
CA MET A 90 20.43 13.52 -14.02
C MET A 90 19.04 13.69 -13.40
N VAL A 91 18.12 14.37 -14.09
CA VAL A 91 16.73 14.53 -13.65
C VAL A 91 16.06 13.18 -13.47
N VAL A 92 16.25 12.27 -14.42
CA VAL A 92 15.65 10.94 -14.41
C VAL A 92 16.22 10.05 -13.30
N LEU A 93 17.54 10.07 -13.09
CA LEU A 93 18.19 9.33 -12.00
C LEU A 93 17.75 9.86 -10.63
N SER A 94 17.70 11.18 -10.48
CA SER A 94 17.30 11.86 -9.25
C SER A 94 15.83 11.58 -8.92
N TYR A 95 14.94 11.68 -9.91
CA TYR A 95 13.52 11.32 -9.75
C TYR A 95 13.35 9.86 -9.32
N THR A 96 14.06 8.94 -9.98
CA THR A 96 13.96 7.51 -9.65
C THR A 96 14.51 7.21 -8.26
N ALA A 97 15.60 7.88 -7.87
CA ALA A 97 16.15 7.78 -6.53
C ALA A 97 15.18 8.30 -5.46
N GLY A 98 14.53 9.44 -5.71
CA GLY A 98 13.48 9.98 -4.86
C GLY A 98 12.32 8.99 -4.65
N ARG A 99 11.91 8.30 -5.71
CA ARG A 99 10.81 7.31 -5.66
C ARG A 99 11.16 6.03 -4.89
N ARG A 100 12.41 5.56 -4.98
CA ARG A 100 12.80 4.23 -4.49
C ARG A 100 13.51 4.23 -3.14
N ILE A 101 14.06 5.36 -2.70
CA ILE A 101 14.76 5.44 -1.41
C ILE A 101 13.74 5.69 -0.30
N GLU A 102 13.33 4.64 0.40
CA GLU A 102 12.35 4.72 1.50
C GLU A 102 12.93 5.46 2.72
N SER A 103 14.13 5.04 3.16
CA SER A 103 14.79 5.60 4.35
C SER A 103 15.16 7.08 4.16
N TRP A 104 14.69 7.93 5.07
CA TRP A 104 15.02 9.36 5.06
C TRP A 104 16.52 9.64 5.27
N VAL A 105 17.21 8.79 6.05
CA VAL A 105 18.66 8.91 6.27
C VAL A 105 19.41 8.64 4.95
N LYS A 106 19.06 7.56 4.24
CA LYS A 106 19.66 7.25 2.93
C LYS A 106 19.38 8.36 1.92
N ALA A 107 18.18 8.94 1.95
CA ALA A 107 17.81 10.04 1.07
C ALA A 107 18.75 11.25 1.30
N VAL A 108 18.82 11.76 2.53
CA VAL A 108 19.68 12.90 2.90
C VAL A 108 21.14 12.60 2.55
N VAL A 109 21.67 11.46 2.99
CA VAL A 109 23.07 11.08 2.71
C VAL A 109 23.36 11.01 1.21
N SER A 110 22.47 10.39 0.42
CA SER A 110 22.68 10.28 -1.03
C SER A 110 22.66 11.63 -1.75
N THR A 111 21.75 12.52 -1.37
CA THR A 111 21.65 13.87 -1.95
C THR A 111 22.85 14.73 -1.52
N THR A 112 23.29 14.64 -0.27
CA THR A 112 24.48 15.35 0.22
C THR A 112 25.76 14.86 -0.48
N ILE A 113 25.95 13.55 -0.62
CA ILE A 113 27.09 13.01 -1.36
C ILE A 113 27.06 13.48 -2.82
N THR A 114 25.89 13.46 -3.46
CA THR A 114 25.74 13.93 -4.84
C THR A 114 26.11 15.41 -4.96
N PHE A 115 25.68 16.25 -4.00
CA PHE A 115 26.07 17.66 -3.97
C PHE A 115 27.59 17.84 -3.83
N VAL A 116 28.22 17.11 -2.92
CA VAL A 116 29.67 17.16 -2.70
C VAL A 116 30.42 16.72 -3.97
N VAL A 117 29.98 15.65 -4.63
CA VAL A 117 30.57 15.18 -5.91
C VAL A 117 30.46 16.26 -6.98
N VAL A 118 29.29 16.90 -7.12
CA VAL A 118 29.07 17.99 -8.08
C VAL A 118 30.00 19.18 -7.79
N VAL A 119 30.16 19.58 -6.52
CA VAL A 119 31.05 20.68 -6.10
C VAL A 119 32.53 20.36 -6.38
N LEU A 120 32.98 19.14 -6.09
CA LEU A 120 34.38 18.72 -6.23
C LEU A 120 34.80 18.54 -7.69
N LEU A 121 33.88 18.10 -8.55
CA LEU A 121 34.15 17.87 -9.97
C LEU A 121 33.85 19.09 -10.84
N TRP A 122 33.27 20.15 -10.26
CA TRP A 122 33.07 21.40 -10.95
C TRP A 122 34.43 22.01 -11.28
N ASP A 123 34.65 22.32 -12.56
CA ASP A 123 35.88 22.94 -13.02
C ASP A 123 35.85 24.44 -12.68
N TRP A 124 36.38 24.80 -11.51
CA TRP A 124 36.37 26.16 -10.98
C TRP A 124 37.29 27.12 -11.76
N ASP A 125 38.20 26.59 -12.58
CA ASP A 125 39.18 27.33 -13.36
C ASP A 125 38.65 27.69 -14.76
N LYS A 126 37.81 26.85 -15.36
CA LYS A 126 37.15 27.12 -16.66
C LYS A 126 35.85 27.93 -16.51
N ARG A 127 35.95 29.12 -15.94
CA ARG A 127 34.79 30.03 -15.86
C ARG A 127 34.56 30.64 -17.25
N PRO A 128 33.37 30.48 -17.87
CA PRO A 128 33.08 31.05 -19.18
C PRO A 128 32.99 32.59 -19.17
N LEU A 129 33.02 33.19 -17.98
CA LEU A 129 32.94 34.62 -17.72
C LEU A 129 33.88 34.88 -16.53
N ASP A 130 34.60 36.00 -16.49
CA ASP A 130 35.40 36.46 -15.34
C ASP A 130 34.49 36.88 -14.17
N ILE A 131 33.61 35.98 -13.72
CA ILE A 131 32.64 36.25 -12.65
C ILE A 131 33.27 35.98 -11.28
N GLU A 132 32.94 36.85 -10.33
CA GLU A 132 33.25 36.66 -8.91
C GLU A 132 32.86 35.25 -8.43
N PRO A 133 33.61 34.66 -7.48
CA PRO A 133 33.38 33.30 -6.99
C PRO A 133 31.96 33.04 -6.46
N VAL A 134 31.24 34.08 -6.04
CA VAL A 134 29.84 34.01 -5.58
C VAL A 134 28.88 33.55 -6.70
N TYR A 135 29.14 33.94 -7.95
CA TYR A 135 28.26 33.64 -9.08
C TYR A 135 28.37 32.19 -9.53
N GLY A 136 29.60 31.66 -9.58
CA GLY A 136 29.83 30.25 -9.85
C GLY A 136 29.10 29.35 -8.85
N MET A 137 29.12 29.74 -7.57
CA MET A 137 28.40 29.02 -6.53
C MET A 137 26.88 29.08 -6.71
N LEU A 138 26.31 30.23 -7.07
CA LEU A 138 24.86 30.36 -7.30
C LEU A 138 24.38 29.54 -8.51
N ILE A 139 25.14 29.56 -9.62
CA ILE A 139 24.84 28.76 -10.82
C ILE A 139 24.85 27.28 -10.45
N LEU A 140 25.87 26.82 -9.71
CA LEU A 140 25.98 25.45 -9.24
C LEU A 140 24.78 25.04 -8.39
N VAL A 141 24.41 25.86 -7.40
CA VAL A 141 23.27 25.61 -6.51
C VAL A 141 21.97 25.55 -7.30
N THR A 142 21.82 26.38 -8.32
CA THR A 142 20.65 26.40 -9.19
C THR A 142 20.56 25.12 -10.03
N ILE A 143 21.65 24.74 -10.70
CA ILE A 143 21.71 23.51 -11.50
C ILE A 143 21.43 22.30 -10.62
N PHE A 144 22.03 22.22 -9.44
CA PHE A 144 21.77 21.15 -8.48
C PHE A 144 20.31 21.16 -7.99
N GLY A 145 19.79 22.33 -7.65
CA GLY A 145 18.43 22.49 -7.17
C GLY A 145 17.39 22.02 -8.19
N VAL A 146 17.52 22.46 -9.45
CA VAL A 146 16.60 22.12 -10.54
C VAL A 146 16.83 20.72 -11.10
N GLY A 147 18.08 20.32 -11.30
CA GLY A 147 18.43 19.05 -11.94
C GLY A 147 18.42 17.83 -11.01
N VAL A 148 18.63 18.03 -9.71
CA VAL A 148 18.77 16.94 -8.73
C VAL A 148 17.74 17.06 -7.61
N ALA A 149 17.74 18.15 -6.85
CA ALA A 149 16.95 18.25 -5.63
C ALA A 149 15.43 18.25 -5.90
N LEU A 150 14.94 19.06 -6.84
CA LEU A 150 13.51 19.12 -7.18
C LEU A 150 12.98 17.80 -7.75
N PRO A 151 13.59 17.17 -8.78
CA PRO A 151 13.15 15.87 -9.29
C PRO A 151 13.14 14.79 -8.21
N PHE A 152 14.15 14.77 -7.35
CA PHE A 152 14.22 13.85 -6.22
C PHE A 152 13.05 14.04 -5.25
N LEU A 153 12.75 15.27 -4.85
CA LEU A 153 11.64 15.58 -3.96
C LEU A 153 10.28 15.26 -4.58
N VAL A 154 10.10 15.54 -5.88
CA VAL A 154 8.90 15.16 -6.64
C VAL A 154 8.73 13.64 -6.66
N GLY A 155 9.79 12.90 -6.96
CA GLY A 155 9.79 11.44 -6.93
C GLY A 155 9.37 10.91 -5.55
N ARG A 156 9.96 11.45 -4.48
CA ARG A 156 9.63 11.07 -3.11
C ARG A 156 8.17 11.38 -2.76
N TYR A 157 7.67 12.55 -3.14
CA TYR A 157 6.29 12.94 -2.92
C TYR A 157 5.29 12.00 -3.61
N LEU A 158 5.54 11.64 -4.88
CA LEU A 158 4.67 10.73 -5.61
C LEU A 158 4.67 9.31 -5.01
N ALA A 159 5.82 8.80 -4.61
CA ALA A 159 5.91 7.49 -3.94
C ALA A 159 5.16 7.49 -2.60
N GLN A 160 5.28 8.56 -1.81
CA GLN A 160 4.54 8.72 -0.56
C GLN A 160 3.03 8.82 -0.78
N ARG A 161 2.60 9.53 -1.83
CA ARG A 161 1.19 9.66 -2.19
C ARG A 161 0.59 8.33 -2.63
N GLU A 162 1.29 7.56 -3.46
CA GLU A 162 0.86 6.23 -3.90
C GLU A 162 0.71 5.27 -2.71
N ALA A 163 1.71 5.23 -1.81
CA ALA A 163 1.65 4.42 -0.60
C ALA A 163 0.47 4.80 0.31
N LEU A 164 0.19 6.10 0.44
CA LEU A 164 -0.96 6.58 1.22
C LEU A 164 -2.29 6.16 0.60
N VAL A 165 -2.43 6.26 -0.73
CA VAL A 165 -3.65 5.85 -1.44
C VAL A 165 -3.87 4.34 -1.30
N GLN A 166 -2.82 3.53 -1.45
CA GLN A 166 -2.89 2.08 -1.26
C GLN A 166 -3.31 1.73 0.17
N ALA A 167 -2.71 2.36 1.18
CA ALA A 167 -3.09 2.15 2.57
C ALA A 167 -4.57 2.55 2.85
N MET A 168 -5.07 3.60 2.19
CA MET A 168 -6.49 3.96 2.29
C MET A 168 -7.41 2.92 1.64
N GLN A 169 -7.04 2.40 0.46
CA GLN A 169 -7.80 1.36 -0.24
C GLN A 169 -7.85 0.05 0.55
N ASP A 170 -6.71 -0.36 1.12
CA ASP A 170 -6.62 -1.56 1.96
C ASP A 170 -7.49 -1.41 3.22
N ARG A 171 -7.46 -0.23 3.86
CA ARG A 171 -8.30 0.08 5.03
C ARG A 171 -9.79 0.03 4.69
N GLU A 172 -10.19 0.59 3.55
CA GLU A 172 -11.58 0.54 3.10
C GLU A 172 -12.02 -0.91 2.83
N GLY A 173 -11.15 -1.71 2.21
CA GLY A 173 -11.38 -3.14 2.00
C GLY A 173 -11.64 -3.89 3.31
N ARG A 174 -10.79 -3.68 4.32
CA ARG A 174 -10.93 -4.30 5.65
C ARG A 174 -12.24 -3.88 6.34
N MET A 175 -12.55 -2.58 6.37
CA MET A 175 -13.79 -2.07 6.99
C MET A 175 -15.05 -2.65 6.33
N ARG A 176 -15.05 -2.82 5.00
CA ARG A 176 -16.18 -3.41 4.28
C ARG A 176 -16.38 -4.89 4.65
N VAL A 177 -15.31 -5.65 4.83
CA VAL A 177 -15.37 -7.05 5.25
C VAL A 177 -15.89 -7.15 6.69
N GLU A 178 -15.35 -6.35 7.59
CA GLU A 178 -15.75 -6.30 9.01
C GLU A 178 -17.24 -5.94 9.15
N HIS A 179 -17.71 -4.89 8.47
CA HIS A 179 -19.12 -4.50 8.51
C HIS A 179 -20.05 -5.60 7.96
N ARG A 180 -19.62 -6.35 6.94
CA ARG A 180 -20.38 -7.51 6.43
C ARG A 180 -20.46 -8.63 7.47
N MET A 181 -19.37 -8.89 8.19
CA MET A 181 -19.35 -9.89 9.26
C MET A 181 -20.25 -9.48 10.43
N LEU A 182 -20.13 -8.24 10.90
CA LEU A 182 -20.96 -7.69 11.98
C LEU A 182 -22.45 -7.69 11.62
N SER A 183 -22.81 -7.22 10.42
CA SER A 183 -24.21 -7.23 9.97
C SER A 183 -24.79 -8.64 9.84
N ARG A 184 -23.98 -9.63 9.42
CA ARG A 184 -24.37 -11.04 9.42
C ARG A 184 -24.60 -11.55 10.83
N GLN A 185 -23.68 -11.27 11.77
CA GLN A 185 -23.82 -11.68 13.17
C GLN A 185 -25.06 -11.05 13.82
N VAL A 186 -25.30 -9.75 13.61
CA VAL A 186 -26.49 -9.07 14.15
C VAL A 186 -27.77 -9.72 13.61
N ARG A 187 -27.82 -10.03 12.30
CA ARG A 187 -28.98 -10.72 11.70
C ARG A 187 -29.19 -12.12 12.28
N LEU A 188 -28.12 -12.88 12.53
CA LEU A 188 -28.21 -14.21 13.12
C LEU A 188 -28.68 -14.13 14.58
N ARG A 189 -28.10 -13.25 15.39
CA ARG A 189 -28.53 -13.00 16.78
C ARG A 189 -30.00 -12.60 16.86
N GLU A 190 -30.44 -11.69 15.99
CA GLU A 190 -31.84 -11.23 15.96
C GLU A 190 -32.79 -12.37 15.56
N ARG A 191 -32.42 -13.18 14.56
CA ARG A 191 -33.21 -14.37 14.19
C ARG A 191 -33.30 -15.38 15.33
N SER A 192 -32.20 -15.63 16.03
CA SER A 192 -32.19 -16.52 17.18
C SER A 192 -33.07 -15.98 18.32
N ARG A 193 -33.02 -14.68 18.60
CA ARG A 193 -33.88 -14.03 19.60
C ARG A 193 -35.36 -14.19 19.24
N ILE A 194 -35.73 -13.90 17.99
CA ILE A 194 -37.11 -14.06 17.51
C ILE A 194 -37.58 -15.52 17.66
N ALA A 195 -36.72 -16.49 17.32
CA ALA A 195 -37.07 -17.90 17.46
C ALA A 195 -37.29 -18.30 18.94
N GLN A 196 -36.47 -17.79 19.86
CA GLN A 196 -36.61 -17.98 21.30
C GLN A 196 -37.93 -17.38 21.81
N ASP A 197 -38.20 -16.10 21.49
CA ASP A 197 -39.42 -15.41 21.91
C ASP A 197 -40.69 -16.11 21.39
N MET A 198 -40.64 -16.63 20.16
CA MET A 198 -41.73 -17.44 19.59
C MET A 198 -41.88 -18.78 20.33
N HIS A 199 -40.80 -19.45 20.72
CA HIS A 199 -40.87 -20.69 21.49
C HIS A 199 -41.55 -20.47 22.84
N ASP A 200 -41.12 -19.45 23.57
CA ASP A 200 -41.58 -19.20 24.93
C ASP A 200 -43.04 -18.72 24.93
N SER A 201 -43.43 -17.88 23.98
CA SER A 201 -44.78 -17.34 23.90
C SER A 201 -45.80 -18.28 23.25
N LEU A 202 -45.52 -18.87 22.06
CA LEU A 202 -46.44 -19.79 21.39
C LEU A 202 -46.38 -21.20 21.97
N GLY A 203 -45.19 -21.70 22.28
CA GLY A 203 -45.00 -23.05 22.82
C GLY A 203 -45.71 -23.22 24.17
N HIS A 204 -45.61 -22.22 25.04
CA HIS A 204 -46.31 -22.23 26.33
C HIS A 204 -47.85 -22.20 26.14
N ARG A 205 -48.37 -21.32 25.29
CA ARG A 205 -49.82 -21.20 25.03
C ARG A 205 -50.40 -22.49 24.42
N LEU A 206 -49.73 -23.08 23.44
CA LEU A 206 -50.18 -24.34 22.82
C LEU A 206 -50.09 -25.53 23.81
N SER A 207 -49.07 -25.55 24.66
CA SER A 207 -48.97 -26.55 25.75
C SER A 207 -50.14 -26.41 26.73
N LEU A 208 -50.46 -25.18 27.14
CA LEU A 208 -51.58 -24.91 28.05
C LEU A 208 -52.93 -25.35 27.44
N ILE A 209 -53.16 -25.03 26.15
CA ILE A 209 -54.35 -25.47 25.41
C ILE A 209 -54.43 -27.01 25.37
N SER A 210 -53.31 -27.69 25.13
CA SER A 210 -53.26 -29.16 25.12
C SER A 210 -53.60 -29.78 26.49
N VAL A 211 -53.08 -29.19 27.57
CA VAL A 211 -53.36 -29.61 28.95
C VAL A 211 -54.83 -29.37 29.30
N HIS A 212 -55.38 -28.18 29.02
CA HIS A 212 -56.79 -27.87 29.29
C HIS A 212 -57.75 -28.73 28.46
N ALA A 213 -57.46 -28.96 27.17
CA ALA A 213 -58.23 -29.87 26.33
C ALA A 213 -58.14 -31.32 26.85
N GLY A 214 -56.98 -31.74 27.36
CA GLY A 214 -56.81 -33.03 28.03
C GLY A 214 -57.65 -33.18 29.31
N ALA A 215 -57.72 -32.13 30.13
CA ALA A 215 -58.54 -32.11 31.34
C ALA A 215 -60.04 -32.14 31.03
N LEU A 216 -60.50 -31.34 30.06
CA LEU A 216 -61.88 -31.34 29.58
C LEU A 216 -62.30 -32.70 29.03
N ALA A 217 -61.41 -33.41 28.32
CA ALA A 217 -61.69 -34.75 27.78
C ALA A 217 -61.93 -35.83 28.85
N LEU A 218 -61.59 -35.58 30.12
CA LEU A 218 -61.81 -36.48 31.25
C LEU A 218 -63.14 -36.20 31.99
N ASP A 219 -63.86 -35.14 31.65
CA ASP A 219 -65.13 -34.81 32.29
C ASP A 219 -66.23 -35.85 31.92
N PRO A 220 -66.85 -36.52 32.90
CA PRO A 220 -67.89 -37.51 32.66
C PRO A 220 -69.24 -36.89 32.23
N SER A 221 -69.43 -35.58 32.37
CA SER A 221 -70.67 -34.88 31.99
C SER A 221 -70.79 -34.57 30.49
N LEU A 222 -69.70 -34.75 29.72
CA LEU A 222 -69.66 -34.49 28.28
C LEU A 222 -70.17 -35.68 27.45
N GLY A 223 -71.04 -35.40 26.49
CA GLY A 223 -71.50 -36.35 25.49
C GLY A 223 -70.44 -36.69 24.43
N ASP A 224 -70.65 -37.79 23.69
CA ASP A 224 -69.67 -38.34 22.74
C ASP A 224 -69.21 -37.33 21.68
N LYS A 225 -70.15 -36.54 21.13
CA LYS A 225 -69.82 -35.49 20.14
C LYS A 225 -68.95 -34.37 20.71
N GLN A 226 -69.16 -33.96 21.97
CA GLN A 226 -68.29 -32.95 22.60
C GLN A 226 -66.89 -33.51 22.87
N ARG A 227 -66.79 -34.77 23.28
CA ARG A 227 -65.51 -35.45 23.54
C ARG A 227 -64.68 -35.59 22.27
N GLU A 228 -65.31 -35.91 21.14
CA GLU A 228 -64.68 -35.94 19.81
C GLU A 228 -64.13 -34.57 19.40
N ALA A 229 -64.91 -33.50 19.55
CA ALA A 229 -64.49 -32.13 19.24
C ALA A 229 -63.28 -31.66 20.09
N ILE A 230 -63.26 -32.00 21.38
CA ILE A 230 -62.11 -31.72 22.27
C ILE A 230 -60.88 -32.54 21.85
N GLY A 231 -61.07 -33.78 21.41
CA GLY A 231 -60.02 -34.61 20.85
C GLY A 231 -59.36 -33.99 19.62
N VAL A 232 -60.16 -33.45 18.70
CA VAL A 232 -59.68 -32.69 17.53
C VAL A 232 -58.90 -31.45 17.97
N LEU A 233 -59.40 -30.69 18.96
CA LEU A 233 -58.73 -29.48 19.47
C LEU A 233 -57.37 -29.78 20.09
N ARG A 234 -57.28 -30.87 20.88
CA ARG A 234 -56.04 -31.35 21.48
C ARG A 234 -55.05 -31.81 20.41
N SER A 235 -55.53 -32.55 19.41
CA SER A 235 -54.70 -33.01 18.29
C SER A 235 -54.15 -31.82 17.49
N ALA A 236 -54.97 -30.81 17.21
CA ALA A 236 -54.54 -29.60 16.51
C ALA A 236 -53.46 -28.83 17.30
N ALA A 237 -53.60 -28.72 18.63
CA ALA A 237 -52.58 -28.09 19.49
C ALA A 237 -51.26 -28.88 19.52
N LEU A 238 -51.32 -30.22 19.57
CA LEU A 238 -50.14 -31.09 19.53
C LEU A 238 -49.43 -31.04 18.18
N THR A 239 -50.19 -31.07 17.08
CA THR A 239 -49.65 -30.93 15.71
C THR A 239 -48.99 -29.57 15.52
N GLY A 240 -49.64 -28.48 15.94
CA GLY A 240 -49.08 -27.13 15.86
C GLY A 240 -47.79 -26.96 16.67
N MET A 241 -47.67 -27.62 17.83
CA MET A 241 -46.40 -27.67 18.56
C MET A 241 -45.31 -28.45 17.82
N GLY A 242 -45.68 -29.55 17.14
CA GLY A 242 -44.76 -30.33 16.31
C GLY A 242 -44.21 -29.52 15.13
N GLU A 243 -45.09 -28.78 14.44
CA GLU A 243 -44.73 -27.89 13.34
C GLU A 243 -43.86 -26.72 13.80
N LEU A 244 -44.20 -26.07 14.91
CA LEU A 244 -43.40 -25.00 15.51
C LEU A 244 -42.00 -25.49 15.91
N ARG A 245 -41.89 -26.67 16.55
CA ARG A 245 -40.59 -27.29 16.88
C ARG A 245 -39.80 -27.70 15.65
N ALA A 246 -40.45 -28.13 14.56
CA ALA A 246 -39.78 -28.43 13.31
C ALA A 246 -39.20 -27.16 12.64
N ILE A 247 -39.96 -26.06 12.61
CA ILE A 247 -39.51 -24.77 12.07
C ILE A 247 -38.37 -24.19 12.92
N ILE A 248 -38.50 -24.20 14.25
CA ILE A 248 -37.43 -23.74 15.17
C ILE A 248 -36.22 -24.68 15.12
N GLY A 249 -36.42 -25.99 14.97
CA GLY A 249 -35.34 -26.96 14.83
C GLY A 249 -34.48 -26.73 13.59
N VAL A 250 -35.07 -26.22 12.50
CA VAL A 250 -34.34 -25.78 11.29
C VAL A 250 -33.58 -24.47 11.54
N LEU A 251 -34.07 -23.60 12.43
CA LEU A 251 -33.44 -22.31 12.78
C LEU A 251 -32.36 -22.44 13.87
N ARG A 252 -32.48 -23.40 14.80
CA ARG A 252 -31.51 -23.69 15.89
C ARG A 252 -30.38 -24.64 15.50
N ALA A 253 -30.42 -25.23 14.30
CA ALA A 253 -29.36 -26.11 13.82
C ALA A 253 -27.99 -25.41 13.72
N GLU A 254 -27.97 -24.07 13.74
CA GLU A 254 -26.75 -23.26 13.71
C GLU A 254 -26.37 -22.62 15.07
N ASP A 255 -27.29 -22.41 16.03
CA ASP A 255 -27.00 -21.72 17.32
C ASP A 255 -27.90 -22.23 18.48
N GLY A 256 -27.41 -23.12 19.35
CA GLY A 256 -28.17 -23.64 20.50
C GLY A 256 -27.36 -23.70 21.80
N PRO A 257 -27.66 -22.86 22.82
CA PRO A 257 -26.84 -22.69 24.03
C PRO A 257 -27.31 -23.48 25.27
N ASP A 258 -27.98 -24.62 25.11
CA ASP A 258 -28.67 -25.30 26.24
C ASP A 258 -28.31 -26.79 26.40
N ASP A 259 -27.10 -27.18 26.01
CA ASP A 259 -26.62 -28.55 26.19
C ASP A 259 -25.16 -28.56 26.61
N ASP A 260 -24.94 -28.82 27.90
CA ASP A 260 -23.60 -28.94 28.48
C ASP A 260 -22.77 -29.99 27.71
N PRO A 261 -21.70 -29.57 27.00
CA PRO A 261 -20.81 -30.49 26.31
C PRO A 261 -20.21 -31.54 27.27
N ALA A 262 -20.11 -31.28 28.57
CA ALA A 262 -19.52 -32.26 29.49
C ALA A 262 -20.26 -33.62 29.55
N THR A 263 -21.54 -33.69 29.14
CA THR A 263 -22.39 -34.89 29.34
C THR A 263 -22.60 -35.77 28.10
N ARG A 264 -22.18 -35.31 26.91
CA ARG A 264 -22.52 -35.94 25.61
C ARG A 264 -21.30 -36.47 24.87
N THR A 265 -20.72 -37.54 25.43
CA THR A 265 -19.52 -38.20 24.93
C THR A 265 -19.86 -39.49 24.17
N ALA A 266 -18.86 -40.08 23.51
CA ALA A 266 -18.99 -41.39 22.87
C ALA A 266 -19.35 -42.53 23.86
N GLU A 267 -19.10 -42.32 25.16
CA GLU A 267 -19.51 -43.23 26.24
C GLU A 267 -21.02 -43.15 26.49
N SER A 268 -21.63 -41.98 26.31
CA SER A 268 -23.09 -41.76 26.43
C SER A 268 -23.90 -42.34 25.25
N ILE A 269 -23.27 -43.01 24.27
CA ILE A 269 -24.01 -43.66 23.18
C ILE A 269 -24.84 -44.85 23.70
N ASP A 270 -24.40 -45.53 24.76
CA ASP A 270 -25.15 -46.64 25.35
C ASP A 270 -26.50 -46.18 25.94
N SER A 271 -26.51 -45.03 26.64
CA SER A 271 -27.74 -44.45 27.18
C SER A 271 -28.65 -43.97 26.07
N LEU A 272 -28.10 -43.33 25.04
CA LEU A 272 -28.85 -42.88 23.86
C LEU A 272 -29.55 -44.05 23.14
N VAL A 273 -28.87 -45.19 22.94
CA VAL A 273 -29.47 -46.40 22.35
C VAL A 273 -30.52 -46.99 23.28
N SER A 274 -30.28 -47.02 24.59
CA SER A 274 -31.25 -47.49 25.58
C SER A 274 -32.55 -46.68 25.56
N ASP A 275 -32.43 -45.35 25.47
CA ASP A 275 -33.60 -44.46 25.40
C ASP A 275 -34.34 -44.60 24.07
N ALA A 276 -33.62 -44.79 22.96
CA ALA A 276 -34.25 -45.11 21.68
C ALA A 276 -35.03 -46.45 21.73
N ARG A 277 -34.54 -47.47 22.44
CA ARG A 277 -35.29 -48.72 22.66
C ARG A 277 -36.55 -48.50 23.48
N LYS A 278 -36.47 -47.73 24.58
CA LYS A 278 -37.64 -47.38 25.40
C LYS A 278 -38.70 -46.61 24.60
N ALA A 279 -38.26 -45.81 23.63
CA ALA A 279 -39.12 -45.09 22.70
C ALA A 279 -39.70 -45.97 21.57
N GLY A 280 -39.40 -47.28 21.56
CA GLY A 280 -39.96 -48.25 20.61
C GLY A 280 -39.15 -48.46 19.32
N VAL A 281 -37.93 -47.92 19.21
CA VAL A 281 -37.06 -48.16 18.05
C VAL A 281 -36.41 -49.55 18.16
N LEU A 282 -36.49 -50.35 17.09
CA LEU A 282 -35.83 -51.65 16.99
C LEU A 282 -34.32 -51.50 16.76
N VAL A 283 -33.56 -51.13 17.80
CA VAL A 283 -32.14 -50.80 17.69
C VAL A 283 -31.20 -51.80 18.38
N SER A 284 -30.13 -52.18 17.68
CA SER A 284 -28.98 -52.94 18.21
C SER A 284 -27.73 -52.06 18.28
N LEU A 285 -26.89 -52.26 19.29
CA LEU A 285 -25.59 -51.59 19.43
C LEU A 285 -24.49 -52.63 19.33
N VAL A 286 -23.50 -52.37 18.48
CA VAL A 286 -22.30 -53.20 18.32
C VAL A 286 -21.09 -52.33 18.66
N ARG A 287 -20.35 -52.73 19.70
CA ARG A 287 -19.03 -52.15 20.01
C ARG A 287 -17.93 -53.12 19.56
N GLY A 288 -16.87 -52.60 18.96
CA GLY A 288 -15.74 -53.41 18.50
C GLY A 288 -14.40 -52.68 18.67
N GLY A 289 -13.31 -53.43 18.79
CA GLY A 289 -11.97 -52.87 19.05
C GLY A 289 -11.73 -52.53 20.52
N GLN A 290 -10.52 -52.04 20.82
CA GLN A 290 -10.14 -51.59 22.16
C GLN A 290 -10.43 -50.10 22.30
N ALA A 291 -11.11 -49.72 23.40
CA ALA A 291 -11.43 -48.32 23.66
C ALA A 291 -10.15 -47.48 23.81
N HIS A 292 -10.12 -46.34 23.11
CA HIS A 292 -9.04 -45.35 23.18
C HIS A 292 -9.59 -44.04 23.78
N PRO A 293 -8.77 -43.28 24.53
CA PRO A 293 -9.11 -41.92 24.93
C PRO A 293 -9.41 -41.05 23.71
N LEU A 294 -10.52 -40.31 23.75
CA LEU A 294 -10.96 -39.46 22.65
C LEU A 294 -10.83 -37.99 23.03
N PRO A 295 -10.36 -37.12 22.12
CA PRO A 295 -10.51 -35.69 22.28
C PRO A 295 -11.98 -35.30 22.42
N SER A 296 -12.27 -34.23 23.16
CA SER A 296 -13.64 -33.79 23.45
C SER A 296 -14.45 -33.59 22.16
N ARG A 297 -13.88 -32.92 21.17
CA ARG A 297 -14.53 -32.66 19.87
C ARG A 297 -14.89 -33.95 19.12
N VAL A 298 -14.00 -34.93 19.14
CA VAL A 298 -14.19 -36.25 18.52
C VAL A 298 -15.30 -37.03 19.24
N SER A 299 -15.24 -37.04 20.57
CA SER A 299 -16.24 -37.70 21.43
C SER A 299 -17.65 -37.11 21.20
N HIS A 300 -17.74 -35.79 21.03
CA HIS A 300 -18.96 -35.09 20.69
C HIS A 300 -19.48 -35.39 19.28
N ALA A 301 -18.60 -35.34 18.28
CA ALA A 301 -18.97 -35.67 16.92
C ALA A 301 -19.53 -37.10 16.83
N ALA A 302 -18.90 -38.05 17.51
CA ALA A 302 -19.35 -39.43 17.62
C ALA A 302 -20.78 -39.54 18.20
N TYR A 303 -21.03 -38.88 19.34
CA TYR A 303 -22.35 -38.86 19.96
C TYR A 303 -23.41 -38.26 19.03
N ARG A 304 -23.09 -37.14 18.37
CA ARG A 304 -24.02 -36.46 17.44
C ARG A 304 -24.33 -37.28 16.20
N VAL A 305 -23.36 -38.02 15.65
CA VAL A 305 -23.59 -38.96 14.54
C VAL A 305 -24.58 -40.04 14.96
N ALA A 306 -24.42 -40.63 16.14
CA ALA A 306 -25.36 -41.62 16.67
C ALA A 306 -26.77 -41.03 16.89
N GLN A 307 -26.85 -39.83 17.48
CA GLN A 307 -28.12 -39.15 17.77
C GLN A 307 -28.89 -38.78 16.50
N GLU A 308 -28.22 -38.13 15.56
CA GLU A 308 -28.81 -37.74 14.27
C GLU A 308 -29.21 -38.97 13.46
N GLY A 309 -28.38 -40.03 13.48
CA GLY A 309 -28.71 -41.29 12.83
C GLY A 309 -29.94 -41.99 13.40
N LEU A 310 -30.07 -42.06 14.74
CA LEU A 310 -31.25 -42.65 15.39
C LEU A 310 -32.51 -41.82 15.15
N THR A 311 -32.38 -40.49 15.18
CA THR A 311 -33.50 -39.57 14.91
C THR A 311 -33.97 -39.71 13.47
N ASN A 312 -33.04 -39.77 12.52
CA ASN A 312 -33.35 -39.96 11.11
C ASN A 312 -33.99 -41.32 10.85
N ALA A 313 -33.50 -42.40 11.47
CA ALA A 313 -34.11 -43.72 11.35
C ALA A 313 -35.54 -43.74 11.92
N ALA A 314 -35.77 -43.13 13.09
CA ALA A 314 -37.10 -43.05 13.70
C ALA A 314 -38.10 -42.26 12.85
N LYS A 315 -37.63 -41.17 12.22
CA LYS A 315 -38.46 -40.28 11.39
C LYS A 315 -38.74 -40.86 10.00
N HIS A 316 -37.73 -41.44 9.35
CA HIS A 316 -37.77 -41.80 7.94
C HIS A 316 -37.91 -43.30 7.66
N ALA A 317 -37.68 -44.16 8.66
CA ALA A 317 -37.82 -45.61 8.55
C ALA A 317 -38.51 -46.22 9.79
N PRO A 318 -39.74 -45.77 10.14
CA PRO A 318 -40.45 -46.30 11.30
C PRO A 318 -40.64 -47.82 11.19
N GLY A 319 -40.35 -48.54 12.27
CA GLY A 319 -40.44 -50.00 12.33
C GLY A 319 -39.32 -50.77 11.62
N ALA A 320 -38.33 -50.09 11.03
CA ALA A 320 -37.13 -50.74 10.51
C ALA A 320 -36.17 -51.10 11.64
N ALA A 321 -35.44 -52.20 11.48
CA ALA A 321 -34.33 -52.54 12.36
C ALA A 321 -33.16 -51.58 12.12
N VAL A 322 -32.61 -51.02 13.21
CA VAL A 322 -31.49 -50.09 13.23
C VAL A 322 -30.30 -50.75 13.93
N GLN A 323 -29.10 -50.54 13.40
CA GLN A 323 -27.85 -50.98 14.00
C GLN A 323 -26.94 -49.76 14.15
N VAL A 324 -26.54 -49.49 15.39
CA VAL A 324 -25.49 -48.53 15.74
C VAL A 324 -24.21 -49.33 15.95
N THR A 325 -23.13 -48.97 15.27
CA THR A 325 -21.82 -49.58 15.40
C THR A 325 -20.82 -48.53 15.85
N VAL A 326 -20.08 -48.82 16.91
CA VAL A 326 -18.98 -47.99 17.41
C VAL A 326 -17.73 -48.86 17.43
N LYS A 327 -16.83 -48.67 16.47
CA LYS A 327 -15.63 -49.48 16.31
C LYS A 327 -14.37 -48.64 16.48
N TYR A 328 -13.51 -49.05 17.39
CA TYR A 328 -12.18 -48.48 17.58
C TYR A 328 -11.21 -49.21 16.65
N GLU A 329 -10.87 -48.58 15.53
CA GLU A 329 -9.82 -49.05 14.61
C GLU A 329 -8.46 -48.50 15.07
N PRO A 330 -7.31 -48.97 14.52
CA PRO A 330 -6.00 -48.51 14.97
C PRO A 330 -5.78 -46.99 14.91
N ASP A 331 -6.30 -46.33 13.88
CA ASP A 331 -6.02 -44.91 13.61
C ASP A 331 -7.25 -43.99 13.80
N ALA A 332 -8.44 -44.55 14.02
CA ALA A 332 -9.68 -43.77 14.08
C ALA A 332 -10.82 -44.49 14.80
N LEU A 333 -11.74 -43.70 15.34
CA LEU A 333 -13.06 -44.13 15.77
C LEU A 333 -14.03 -44.13 14.59
N VAL A 334 -14.66 -45.27 14.33
CA VAL A 334 -15.73 -45.42 13.33
C VAL A 334 -17.07 -45.49 14.03
N VAL A 335 -17.96 -44.55 13.74
CA VAL A 335 -19.36 -44.55 14.21
C VAL A 335 -20.28 -44.69 13.02
N GLU A 336 -21.07 -45.75 13.00
CA GLU A 336 -22.02 -46.05 11.92
C GLU A 336 -23.42 -46.25 12.47
N VAL A 337 -24.41 -45.63 11.83
CA VAL A 337 -25.83 -45.92 12.03
C VAL A 337 -26.42 -46.40 10.71
N ARG A 338 -26.95 -47.62 10.73
CA ARG A 338 -27.58 -48.26 9.57
C ARG A 338 -29.00 -48.69 9.89
N ASN A 339 -29.95 -48.39 9.04
CA ASN A 339 -31.30 -48.95 9.12
C ASN A 339 -31.66 -49.77 7.88
N ASN A 340 -32.48 -50.79 8.09
CA ASN A 340 -33.09 -51.57 7.03
C ASN A 340 -34.18 -50.76 6.29
N PRO A 341 -34.68 -51.25 5.13
CA PRO A 341 -35.81 -50.63 4.44
C PRO A 341 -37.01 -50.44 5.38
N SER A 342 -37.74 -49.34 5.19
CA SER A 342 -39.00 -49.11 5.91
C SER A 342 -39.99 -50.24 5.60
N ARG A 343 -40.64 -50.79 6.64
CA ARG A 343 -41.70 -51.81 6.46
C ARG A 343 -42.92 -51.27 5.69
N ASN A 344 -43.06 -49.94 5.61
CA ASN A 344 -44.19 -49.28 4.98
C ASN A 344 -43.91 -48.82 3.52
N GLY A 345 -42.75 -49.19 2.94
CA GLY A 345 -42.45 -48.97 1.51
C GLY A 345 -42.20 -47.52 1.09
N SER A 346 -42.06 -46.57 2.01
CA SER A 346 -41.78 -45.17 1.67
C SER A 346 -40.37 -45.01 1.06
N PRO A 347 -40.22 -44.28 -0.07
CA PRO A 347 -38.92 -44.01 -0.65
C PRO A 347 -38.06 -43.16 0.29
N VAL A 348 -36.76 -43.46 0.33
CA VAL A 348 -35.75 -42.68 1.07
C VAL A 348 -35.72 -41.27 0.52
N GLN A 349 -36.20 -40.29 1.28
CA GLN A 349 -36.14 -38.88 0.89
C GLN A 349 -34.70 -38.34 0.92
N ALA A 350 -34.44 -37.35 0.06
CA ALA A 350 -33.15 -36.70 -0.10
C ALA A 350 -32.61 -36.06 1.21
N PRO A 351 -31.29 -35.86 1.33
CA PRO A 351 -30.65 -35.36 2.55
C PRO A 351 -31.28 -34.05 3.05
N GLY A 352 -31.74 -34.01 4.30
CA GLY A 352 -32.24 -32.80 4.97
C GLY A 352 -31.12 -31.90 5.52
N VAL A 353 -31.50 -30.69 5.98
CA VAL A 353 -30.61 -29.67 6.56
C VAL A 353 -29.74 -30.20 7.72
N GLY A 354 -30.23 -31.20 8.47
CA GLY A 354 -29.50 -31.84 9.58
C GLY A 354 -28.19 -32.52 9.18
N LEU A 355 -28.10 -33.03 7.94
CA LEU A 355 -26.90 -33.70 7.44
C LEU A 355 -25.79 -32.72 7.04
N ILE A 356 -26.14 -31.47 6.68
CA ILE A 356 -25.17 -30.40 6.40
C ILE A 356 -24.46 -30.01 7.70
N GLY A 357 -25.23 -29.77 8.77
CA GLY A 357 -24.67 -29.47 10.09
C GLY A 357 -23.86 -30.63 10.68
N LEU A 358 -24.25 -31.88 10.39
CA LEU A 358 -23.47 -33.06 10.80
C LEU A 358 -22.14 -33.17 10.05
N THR A 359 -22.14 -32.88 8.74
CA THR A 359 -20.94 -32.89 7.89
C THR A 359 -19.90 -31.90 8.39
N GLU A 360 -20.32 -30.68 8.72
CA GLU A 360 -19.42 -29.64 9.22
C GLU A 360 -18.82 -30.00 10.59
N ARG A 361 -19.62 -30.55 11.52
CA ARG A 361 -19.11 -30.95 12.84
C ARG A 361 -18.11 -32.09 12.75
N VAL A 362 -18.34 -33.07 11.88
CA VAL A 362 -17.38 -34.16 11.62
C VAL A 362 -16.10 -33.60 10.99
N ARG A 363 -16.22 -32.66 10.06
CA ARG A 363 -15.07 -31.96 9.45
C ARG A 363 -14.24 -31.19 10.47
N VAL A 364 -14.88 -30.46 11.38
CA VAL A 364 -14.22 -29.70 12.47
C VAL A 364 -13.50 -30.62 13.45
N ALA A 365 -14.03 -31.83 13.65
CA ALA A 365 -13.35 -32.88 14.42
C ALA A 365 -12.23 -33.60 13.63
N GLY A 366 -11.86 -33.12 12.44
CA GLY A 366 -10.86 -33.75 11.58
C GLY A 366 -11.31 -35.04 10.89
N GLY A 367 -12.59 -35.38 10.98
CA GLY A 367 -13.15 -36.62 10.45
C GLY A 367 -13.78 -36.49 9.08
N ILE A 368 -14.24 -37.64 8.56
CA ILE A 368 -14.92 -37.77 7.27
C ILE A 368 -16.29 -38.39 7.51
N LEU A 369 -17.33 -37.79 6.92
CA LEU A 369 -18.71 -38.29 6.99
C LEU A 369 -19.14 -38.88 5.64
N HIS A 370 -19.69 -40.09 5.68
CA HIS A 370 -20.33 -40.75 4.55
C HIS A 370 -21.81 -40.97 4.83
N VAL A 371 -22.65 -40.53 3.91
CA VAL A 371 -24.11 -40.65 4.01
C VAL A 371 -24.67 -41.17 2.71
N GLY A 372 -25.53 -42.19 2.75
CA GLY A 372 -26.14 -42.72 1.54
C GLY A 372 -27.12 -43.87 1.76
N ALA A 373 -27.91 -44.13 0.72
CA ALA A 373 -28.77 -45.32 0.66
C ALA A 373 -27.91 -46.58 0.45
N LEU A 374 -28.30 -47.68 1.09
CA LEU A 374 -27.68 -48.99 0.85
C LEU A 374 -28.31 -49.67 -0.36
N PRO A 375 -27.55 -50.48 -1.12
CA PRO A 375 -28.09 -51.32 -2.20
C PRO A 375 -29.21 -52.26 -1.75
N SER A 376 -29.24 -52.63 -0.46
CA SER A 376 -30.28 -53.43 0.16
C SER A 376 -31.58 -52.66 0.49
N GLY A 377 -31.67 -51.38 0.14
CA GLY A 377 -32.85 -50.52 0.36
C GLY A 377 -32.90 -49.81 1.71
N GLY A 378 -31.81 -49.85 2.49
CA GLY A 378 -31.65 -49.15 3.76
C GLY A 378 -30.97 -47.78 3.65
N PHE A 379 -30.63 -47.16 4.77
CA PHE A 379 -29.82 -45.94 4.81
C PHE A 379 -28.65 -46.06 5.79
N ARG A 380 -27.52 -45.44 5.46
CA ARG A 380 -26.27 -45.48 6.24
C ARG A 380 -25.75 -44.07 6.47
N ILE A 381 -25.41 -43.77 7.71
CA ILE A 381 -24.60 -42.63 8.14
C ILE A 381 -23.37 -43.19 8.83
N ALA A 382 -22.18 -42.91 8.33
CA ALA A 382 -20.92 -43.40 8.89
C ALA A 382 -19.91 -42.26 8.99
N ALA A 383 -19.33 -42.06 10.17
CA ALA A 383 -18.26 -41.11 10.42
C ALA A 383 -16.98 -41.85 10.78
N VAL A 384 -15.86 -41.41 10.21
CA VAL A 384 -14.50 -41.82 10.59
C VAL A 384 -13.86 -40.62 11.27
N LEU A 385 -13.50 -40.77 12.54
CA LEU A 385 -13.01 -39.68 13.39
C LEU A 385 -11.60 -40.03 13.90
N PRO A 386 -10.59 -39.20 13.65
CA PRO A 386 -9.22 -39.47 14.09
C PRO A 386 -9.08 -39.38 15.61
N TYR A 387 -8.07 -40.03 16.18
CA TYR A 387 -7.75 -39.91 17.61
C TYR A 387 -6.98 -38.63 17.96
N GLU A 388 -6.38 -37.98 16.97
CA GLU A 388 -5.66 -36.71 17.14
C GLU A 388 -6.55 -35.54 16.70
N GLU A 389 -6.59 -34.46 17.50
CA GLU A 389 -7.15 -33.21 17.04
C GLU A 389 -6.24 -32.63 15.95
N THR A 390 -6.76 -32.50 14.72
CA THR A 390 -6.12 -31.62 13.75
C THR A 390 -6.22 -30.21 14.32
N PRO A 391 -5.11 -29.49 14.54
CA PRO A 391 -5.17 -28.10 14.95
C PRO A 391 -6.03 -27.36 13.92
N LEU A 392 -7.11 -26.74 14.36
CA LEU A 392 -7.72 -25.70 13.54
C LEU A 392 -6.62 -24.66 13.29
N PRO A 393 -6.55 -24.06 12.08
CA PRO A 393 -5.81 -22.81 11.94
C PRO A 393 -6.33 -21.90 13.05
N ASP A 394 -5.42 -21.36 13.86
CA ASP A 394 -5.78 -20.54 15.02
C ASP A 394 -6.94 -19.61 14.63
N GLU A 395 -8.06 -19.73 15.33
CA GLU A 395 -9.03 -18.63 15.34
C GLU A 395 -8.20 -17.41 15.72
N PRO A 396 -8.26 -16.29 14.96
CA PRO A 396 -7.55 -15.11 15.38
C PRO A 396 -8.03 -14.84 16.79
N GLU A 397 -7.11 -14.92 17.75
CA GLU A 397 -7.38 -14.52 19.11
C GLU A 397 -8.11 -13.17 19.01
N ASP A 398 -9.11 -12.96 19.86
CA ASP A 398 -9.55 -11.59 20.19
C ASP A 398 -8.36 -10.89 20.87
N GLU A 399 -7.25 -10.70 20.14
CA GLU A 399 -6.48 -9.49 20.21
C GLU A 399 -7.53 -8.40 19.98
N GLN A 400 -8.00 -7.86 21.11
CA GLN A 400 -8.12 -6.43 21.24
C GLN A 400 -6.81 -5.86 20.68
N ASP A 401 -6.76 -5.74 19.35
CA ASP A 401 -5.81 -4.99 18.61
C ASP A 401 -6.10 -3.58 19.10
N GLU A 402 -5.47 -3.23 20.24
CA GLU A 402 -5.07 -1.89 20.59
C GLU A 402 -4.54 -1.34 19.30
N THR A 403 -5.44 -0.73 18.52
CA THR A 403 -5.21 -0.41 17.11
C THR A 403 -3.77 0.03 16.99
N GLU A 404 -2.89 -0.87 16.54
CA GLU A 404 -1.48 -0.54 16.43
C GLU A 404 -1.50 0.35 15.21
N SER A 405 -1.79 1.64 15.46
CA SER A 405 -1.89 2.69 14.47
C SER A 405 -0.66 2.48 13.63
N PRO A 406 -0.80 2.10 12.34
CA PRO A 406 0.29 1.52 11.57
C PRO A 406 1.51 2.38 11.81
N ARG A 407 2.49 1.81 12.53
CA ARG A 407 3.65 2.53 13.04
C ARG A 407 4.24 3.30 11.86
N GLY A 408 4.04 4.62 11.90
CA GLY A 408 4.81 5.55 11.09
C GLY A 408 4.40 5.78 9.64
N ILE A 409 3.11 5.79 9.28
CA ILE A 409 2.72 6.74 8.22
C ILE A 409 2.82 8.13 8.84
N ARG A 410 4.06 8.67 8.89
CA ARG A 410 4.33 10.05 9.33
C ARG A 410 3.38 10.92 8.53
N LYS A 411 2.35 11.49 9.17
CA LYS A 411 1.46 12.53 8.61
C LYS A 411 2.27 13.66 7.95
N TRP A 412 3.54 13.78 8.34
CA TRP A 412 4.55 14.73 7.89
C TRP A 412 5.38 14.30 6.67
N ALA A 413 5.19 13.09 6.13
CA ALA A 413 6.05 12.55 5.08
C ALA A 413 5.93 13.36 3.76
N GLY A 414 4.70 13.64 3.32
CA GLY A 414 4.44 14.49 2.15
C GLY A 414 4.71 15.98 2.40
N VAL A 415 4.42 16.45 3.62
CA VAL A 415 4.70 17.84 4.05
C VAL A 415 6.19 18.15 3.98
N GLY A 416 7.05 17.20 4.37
CA GLY A 416 8.50 17.36 4.30
C GLY A 416 9.03 17.51 2.88
N SER A 417 8.47 16.80 1.91
CA SER A 417 8.88 16.90 0.48
C SER A 417 8.47 18.25 -0.11
N ILE A 418 7.27 18.73 0.20
CA ILE A 418 6.78 20.05 -0.23
C ILE A 418 7.60 21.17 0.41
N ALA A 419 7.78 21.13 1.74
CA ALA A 419 8.58 22.12 2.45
C ALA A 419 10.02 22.16 1.93
N GLY A 420 10.62 20.99 1.67
CA GLY A 420 11.95 20.91 1.06
C GLY A 420 12.01 21.55 -0.33
N ALA A 421 11.01 21.29 -1.18
CA ALA A 421 10.95 21.86 -2.53
C ALA A 421 10.77 23.38 -2.49
N SER A 422 9.93 23.89 -1.56
CA SER A 422 9.76 25.31 -1.32
C SER A 422 11.05 25.98 -0.87
N VAL A 423 11.81 25.37 0.05
CA VAL A 423 13.12 25.92 0.47
C VAL A 423 14.10 25.99 -0.70
N VAL A 424 14.21 24.93 -1.51
CA VAL A 424 15.07 24.93 -2.71
C VAL A 424 14.68 26.05 -3.66
N LEU A 425 13.38 26.21 -3.94
CA LEU A 425 12.90 27.27 -4.83
C LEU A 425 13.16 28.66 -4.26
N THR A 426 12.96 28.88 -2.96
CA THR A 426 13.25 30.17 -2.30
C THR A 426 14.74 30.52 -2.35
N ILE A 427 15.63 29.55 -2.15
CA ILE A 427 17.09 29.78 -2.26
C ILE A 427 17.45 30.19 -3.68
N ILE A 428 16.89 29.52 -4.70
CA ILE A 428 17.15 29.83 -6.11
C ILE A 428 16.63 31.23 -6.43
N ILE A 429 15.34 31.50 -6.20
CA ILE A 429 14.71 32.77 -6.55
C ILE A 429 15.35 33.93 -5.77
N GLY A 430 15.53 33.76 -4.46
CA GLY A 430 16.16 34.74 -3.60
C GLY A 430 17.60 35.02 -3.99
N GLY A 431 18.37 33.98 -4.33
CA GLY A 431 19.73 34.10 -4.83
C GLY A 431 19.82 34.88 -6.13
N PHE A 432 18.99 34.57 -7.14
CA PHE A 432 18.95 35.33 -8.39
C PHE A 432 18.48 36.77 -8.21
N THR A 433 17.51 36.99 -7.32
CA THR A 433 16.98 38.34 -7.04
C THR A 433 18.02 39.20 -6.32
N TYR A 434 18.69 38.62 -5.32
CA TYR A 434 19.80 39.27 -4.63
C TYR A 434 20.93 39.61 -5.61
N LEU A 435 21.33 38.66 -6.45
CA LEU A 435 22.40 38.84 -7.42
C LEU A 435 22.05 39.89 -8.48
N GLY A 436 20.83 39.84 -9.00
CA GLY A 436 20.32 40.83 -9.96
C GLY A 436 20.22 42.24 -9.38
N SER A 437 20.24 42.38 -8.06
CA SER A 437 20.25 43.66 -7.34
C SER A 437 21.65 44.18 -6.98
N GLN A 438 22.72 43.37 -7.15
CA GLN A 438 24.08 43.83 -6.87
C GLN A 438 24.62 44.65 -8.05
N PRO A 439 25.26 45.81 -7.80
CA PRO A 439 25.92 46.59 -8.85
C PRO A 439 27.17 45.85 -9.35
N VAL A 440 27.40 45.86 -10.66
CA VAL A 440 28.48 45.07 -11.30
C VAL A 440 29.82 45.82 -11.36
N THR A 441 29.83 47.15 -11.19
CA THR A 441 31.05 47.98 -11.31
C THR A 441 30.99 49.19 -10.38
N ASP A 442 32.14 49.63 -9.86
CA ASP A 442 32.26 50.95 -9.25
C ASP A 442 32.10 52.03 -10.32
N VAL A 443 31.13 52.93 -10.11
CA VAL A 443 30.73 53.93 -11.11
C VAL A 443 31.20 55.33 -10.73
N VAL A 444 31.50 56.14 -11.73
CA VAL A 444 31.71 57.57 -11.51
C VAL A 444 30.36 58.21 -11.26
N SER A 445 30.15 58.71 -10.04
CA SER A 445 28.92 59.41 -9.69
C SER A 445 28.72 60.67 -10.56
N GLN A 446 27.47 61.07 -10.77
CA GLN A 446 27.14 62.33 -11.46
C GLN A 446 27.82 63.53 -10.80
N GLU A 447 27.91 63.55 -9.47
CA GLU A 447 28.57 64.61 -8.71
C GLU A 447 30.10 64.67 -8.95
N SER A 448 30.76 63.51 -9.12
CA SER A 448 32.17 63.46 -9.50
C SER A 448 32.36 63.87 -10.96
N LEU A 449 31.44 63.47 -11.85
CA LEU A 449 31.46 63.93 -13.24
C LEU A 449 31.36 65.45 -13.28
N ASP A 450 30.39 66.07 -12.63
CA ASP A 450 30.19 67.53 -12.70
C ASP A 450 31.38 68.32 -12.15
N ARG A 451 32.12 67.77 -11.17
CA ARG A 451 33.34 68.36 -10.61
C ARG A 451 34.57 68.29 -11.54
N ILE A 452 34.58 67.36 -12.49
CA ILE A 452 35.72 67.15 -13.40
C ILE A 452 35.54 68.01 -14.65
N GLU A 453 36.44 68.98 -14.84
CA GLU A 453 36.47 69.90 -15.98
C GLU A 453 37.78 69.78 -16.78
N VAL A 454 37.69 70.04 -18.10
CA VAL A 454 38.85 70.03 -19.00
C VAL A 454 39.85 71.11 -18.57
N GLY A 455 41.12 70.74 -18.41
CA GLY A 455 42.21 71.60 -17.95
C GLY A 455 42.70 71.32 -16.53
N GLN A 456 41.98 70.51 -15.75
CA GLN A 456 42.41 70.07 -14.41
C GLN A 456 43.65 69.17 -14.45
N ALA A 457 44.42 69.14 -13.36
CA ALA A 457 45.60 68.28 -13.24
C ALA A 457 45.18 66.80 -13.15
N GLU A 458 45.98 65.92 -13.76
CA GLU A 458 45.70 64.47 -13.81
C GLU A 458 45.57 63.85 -12.41
N ALA A 459 46.33 64.34 -11.43
CA ALA A 459 46.27 63.86 -10.05
C ALA A 459 44.93 64.16 -9.37
N ASP A 460 44.38 65.36 -9.58
CA ASP A 460 43.12 65.79 -8.97
C ASP A 460 41.92 65.04 -9.58
N VAL A 461 41.96 64.82 -10.91
CA VAL A 461 40.95 64.03 -11.61
C VAL A 461 41.00 62.57 -11.16
N ARG A 462 42.19 61.97 -11.06
CA ARG A 462 42.34 60.58 -10.58
C ARG A 462 41.89 60.39 -9.13
N ALA A 463 42.02 61.41 -8.28
CA ALA A 463 41.55 61.35 -6.90
C ALA A 463 40.01 61.30 -6.77
N LEU A 464 39.28 61.76 -7.79
CA LEU A 464 37.81 61.75 -7.83
C LEU A 464 37.22 60.51 -8.54
N LEU A 465 38.08 59.68 -9.14
CA LEU A 465 37.69 58.46 -9.83
C LEU A 465 37.77 57.25 -8.87
N PRO A 466 36.87 56.26 -9.00
CA PRO A 466 36.94 55.03 -8.21
C PRO A 466 38.28 54.31 -8.46
N ALA A 467 38.84 53.72 -7.40
CA ALA A 467 40.10 53.00 -7.47
C ALA A 467 39.90 51.62 -8.14
N GLY A 468 40.45 51.42 -9.33
CA GLY A 468 40.37 50.15 -10.06
C GLY A 468 40.95 50.25 -11.48
N ASP A 469 41.24 49.10 -12.09
CA ASP A 469 41.63 49.01 -13.50
C ASP A 469 40.44 49.31 -14.42
N GLU A 470 40.72 49.70 -15.68
CA GLU A 470 39.70 49.97 -16.71
C GLU A 470 38.72 48.78 -16.83
N PRO A 471 37.39 49.00 -16.84
CA PRO A 471 36.42 47.91 -16.81
C PRO A 471 36.52 47.06 -18.08
N LEU A 472 36.57 45.73 -17.90
CA LEU A 472 36.48 44.74 -18.98
C LEU A 472 35.05 44.75 -19.55
N VAL A 473 34.87 45.34 -20.73
CA VAL A 473 33.62 45.21 -21.50
C VAL A 473 33.73 43.94 -22.36
N ALA A 474 32.66 43.14 -22.35
CA ALA A 474 32.55 41.73 -22.74
C ALA A 474 33.24 41.20 -24.02
N ASP A 475 33.78 42.04 -24.90
CA ASP A 475 34.32 41.60 -26.21
C ASP A 475 35.85 41.71 -26.35
N GLY A 476 36.59 42.04 -25.31
CA GLY A 476 38.07 42.08 -25.36
C GLY A 476 38.68 43.19 -26.24
N GLU A 477 37.87 43.87 -27.05
CA GLU A 477 38.24 45.07 -27.79
C GLU A 477 38.06 46.31 -26.90
N ARG A 478 39.14 46.73 -26.24
CA ARG A 478 39.23 47.89 -25.32
C ARG A 478 38.95 49.27 -25.95
N LYS A 479 38.46 49.33 -27.19
CA LYS A 479 38.20 50.59 -27.90
C LYS A 479 36.77 50.57 -28.38
N SER A 480 35.90 51.21 -27.58
CA SER A 480 34.57 51.61 -28.02
C SER A 480 34.59 52.11 -29.48
N GLN A 481 33.47 52.01 -30.19
CA GLN A 481 33.25 52.66 -31.51
C GLN A 481 33.37 54.21 -31.48
N ALA A 482 33.98 54.79 -30.44
CA ALA A 482 34.19 56.21 -30.26
C ALA A 482 35.20 56.79 -31.27
N SER A 483 35.14 58.12 -31.40
CA SER A 483 36.09 58.91 -32.18
C SER A 483 37.55 58.61 -31.79
N PRO A 484 38.51 58.64 -32.74
CA PRO A 484 39.91 58.30 -32.49
C PRO A 484 40.51 59.11 -31.34
N GLU A 485 41.45 58.50 -30.61
CA GLU A 485 42.13 59.13 -29.48
C GLU A 485 42.93 60.35 -29.94
N PRO A 486 42.92 61.46 -29.17
CA PRO A 486 43.73 62.63 -29.51
C PRO A 486 45.21 62.26 -29.60
N PRO A 487 45.95 62.69 -30.64
CA PRO A 487 47.34 62.30 -30.84
C PRO A 487 48.21 62.73 -29.65
N GLY A 488 48.97 61.78 -29.08
CA GLY A 488 49.84 62.03 -27.91
C GLY A 488 49.11 62.19 -26.57
N ALA A 489 47.82 61.88 -26.47
CA ALA A 489 47.09 61.81 -25.19
C ALA A 489 46.98 60.37 -24.67
N ARG A 490 46.97 60.20 -23.36
CA ARG A 490 46.70 58.92 -22.68
C ARG A 490 45.26 58.93 -22.15
N CYS A 491 44.41 58.04 -22.64
CA CYS A 491 43.00 57.97 -22.25
C CYS A 491 42.74 56.85 -21.25
N VAL A 492 41.80 57.08 -20.33
CA VAL A 492 41.24 56.08 -19.42
C VAL A 492 39.72 56.06 -19.54
N TYR A 493 39.12 54.91 -19.30
CA TYR A 493 37.70 54.66 -19.49
C TYR A 493 37.05 54.21 -18.18
N HIS A 494 35.90 54.78 -17.82
CA HIS A 494 35.12 54.40 -16.64
C HIS A 494 33.63 54.32 -16.95
N ILE A 495 32.86 53.59 -16.16
CA ILE A 495 31.41 53.47 -16.32
C ILE A 495 30.71 54.54 -15.46
N THR A 496 29.64 55.14 -15.98
CA THR A 496 28.89 56.21 -15.28
C THR A 496 27.57 55.74 -14.69
N ASP A 497 27.13 54.54 -15.03
CA ASP A 497 25.82 53.99 -14.66
C ASP A 497 25.98 52.70 -13.90
N GLU A 498 25.25 52.56 -12.79
CA GLU A 498 25.15 51.28 -12.11
C GLU A 498 24.56 50.25 -13.06
N GLN A 499 25.37 49.28 -13.44
CA GLN A 499 24.92 48.17 -14.26
C GLN A 499 24.35 47.09 -13.35
N SER A 500 23.11 46.68 -13.66
CA SER A 500 22.63 45.36 -13.30
C SER A 500 22.81 44.42 -14.49
N TYR A 501 22.84 43.11 -14.24
CA TYR A 501 22.97 42.07 -15.26
C TYR A 501 21.89 42.09 -16.37
N LEU A 502 20.83 42.88 -16.20
CA LEU A 502 19.71 43.00 -17.14
C LEU A 502 19.77 44.27 -18.02
N ALA A 503 20.79 45.12 -17.84
CA ALA A 503 20.89 46.39 -18.56
C ALA A 503 21.30 46.20 -20.04
N LYS A 504 20.54 46.83 -20.97
CA LYS A 504 20.75 46.73 -22.43
C LYS A 504 21.72 47.79 -23.01
N GLY A 505 22.72 48.22 -22.26
CA GLY A 505 23.74 49.16 -22.74
C GLY A 505 24.55 49.78 -21.61
N THR A 506 25.81 50.13 -21.93
CA THR A 506 26.77 50.68 -20.97
C THR A 506 27.11 52.12 -21.34
N ARG A 507 26.89 53.07 -20.42
CA ARG A 507 27.43 54.43 -20.54
C ARG A 507 28.87 54.42 -20.02
N VAL A 508 29.81 54.68 -20.92
CA VAL A 508 31.25 54.74 -20.63
C VAL A 508 31.72 56.18 -20.82
N VAL A 509 32.33 56.76 -19.80
CA VAL A 509 33.02 58.05 -19.88
C VAL A 509 34.50 57.81 -20.19
N ARG A 510 35.02 58.59 -21.14
CA ARG A 510 36.44 58.65 -21.51
C ARG A 510 37.05 59.93 -20.94
N PHE A 511 38.18 59.79 -20.27
CA PHE A 511 39.04 60.89 -19.82
C PHE A 511 40.41 60.79 -20.49
N CYS A 512 40.83 61.80 -21.24
CA CYS A 512 42.13 61.81 -21.92
C CYS A 512 43.05 62.87 -21.32
N PHE A 513 44.31 62.50 -21.07
CA PHE A 513 45.32 63.36 -20.46
C PHE A 513 46.48 63.63 -21.42
N ARG A 514 46.96 64.87 -21.46
CA ARG A 514 48.18 65.28 -22.17
C ARG A 514 48.94 66.26 -21.28
N ASP A 515 50.26 66.08 -21.18
CA ASP A 515 51.14 66.93 -20.36
C ASP A 515 50.65 67.09 -18.89
N GLY A 516 50.08 66.01 -18.33
CA GLY A 516 49.57 65.97 -16.96
C GLY A 516 48.26 66.73 -16.72
N LYS A 517 47.54 67.14 -17.78
CA LYS A 517 46.22 67.80 -17.68
C LYS A 517 45.15 67.07 -18.48
N LEU A 518 43.91 67.16 -18.02
CA LEU A 518 42.75 66.62 -18.72
C LEU A 518 42.47 67.43 -19.99
N VAL A 519 42.54 66.81 -21.17
CA VAL A 519 42.28 67.43 -22.47
C VAL A 519 40.92 67.05 -23.05
N GLU A 520 40.32 65.95 -22.61
CA GLU A 520 39.02 65.51 -23.09
C GLU A 520 38.25 64.74 -22.02
N LYS A 521 36.95 65.04 -21.90
CA LYS A 521 35.95 64.30 -21.12
C LYS A 521 34.75 64.06 -22.02
N LYS A 522 34.44 62.80 -22.35
CA LYS A 522 33.35 62.48 -23.28
C LYS A 522 32.63 61.19 -22.89
N ILE A 523 31.30 61.24 -22.84
CA ILE A 523 30.45 60.09 -22.53
C ILE A 523 30.03 59.41 -23.84
N HIS A 524 30.20 58.10 -23.90
CA HIS A 524 29.85 57.24 -25.02
C HIS A 524 28.84 56.19 -24.55
N VAL A 525 27.89 55.84 -25.42
CA VAL A 525 26.95 54.74 -25.17
C VAL A 525 27.43 53.53 -25.96
N GLN A 526 27.90 52.51 -25.26
CA GLN A 526 28.24 51.23 -25.87
C GLN A 526 26.97 50.37 -25.89
N ARG A 527 26.45 50.14 -27.09
CA ARG A 527 25.37 49.16 -27.32
C ARG A 527 26.03 47.81 -27.58
N THR A 528 25.61 46.77 -26.87
CA THR A 528 25.93 45.39 -27.22
C THR A 528 25.41 45.12 -28.63
N GLY A 529 26.28 44.64 -29.51
CA GLY A 529 25.94 44.29 -30.89
C GLY A 529 24.80 43.25 -30.91
N GLN A 530 23.89 43.41 -31.88
CA GLN A 530 22.81 42.45 -32.15
C GLN A 530 23.34 41.14 -32.71
#